data_AF-A0A7C5MIB2-F1
#
_entry.id   AF-A0A7C5MIB2-F1
#
_cell.length_a   1.000
_cell.length_b   1.000
_cell.length_c   1.000
_cell.angle_alpha   90.00
_cell.angle_beta   90.00
_cell.angle_gamma   90.00
#
_symmetry.space_group_name_H-M   'P 1'
#
loop_
_entity.id
_entity.type
_entity.pdbx_description
1 polymer ?
#
loop_
_entity_poly.entity_id
_entity_poly.type
_entity_poly.pdbx_seq_one_letter_code
_entity_poly.pdbx_strand_id
1 'polypeptide(L)'
;MEKGRLCPLCDSRLLLVEDELVCQSCGYVLQEDVQAPISSREAAYLGGRPISSYELGSYVGPPKIDSMDNTFQGMGGGQLNIRYLKMVSDYGFKSSKGYEEYSCMRIISRICDKLGLPEAVSLYALDLSKNFLDARSKAKGISIPAVCLYSLMVSCKKFYVNRVNTKKLVQIFKELGYRVNLSSIIRMSIAVDVPLTPKLSEDYLLTMIPAVTSNPIVNERVKRYYSSSVEYERKLYRTIMSVLAYVEKHRKGGHNPYALAATSVYAGEIALSKIERRQPIFSQHIVSQSVDVAEYTIREQYGELFRDAVSSFLFQLASSNP
;
A
#
# COMPACT_ATOMS: atom_id res chain seq x y z
N MET A 1 -1.24 -35.97 -23.91
CA MET A 1 -1.18 -35.51 -22.50
C MET A 1 -0.64 -34.09 -22.50
N GLU A 2 -1.55 -33.10 -22.43
CA GLU A 2 -1.23 -31.67 -22.46
C GLU A 2 -0.53 -31.25 -21.16
N LYS A 3 0.77 -30.98 -21.22
CA LYS A 3 1.49 -30.34 -20.11
C LYS A 3 0.96 -28.91 -19.97
N GLY A 4 0.40 -28.63 -18.80
CA GLY A 4 -0.49 -27.52 -18.55
C GLY A 4 0.16 -26.15 -18.66
N ARG A 5 -0.60 -25.22 -19.25
CA ARG A 5 -0.40 -23.77 -19.15
C ARG A 5 -0.74 -23.34 -17.71
N LEU A 6 0.17 -23.59 -16.76
CA LEU A 6 0.07 -23.10 -15.40
C LEU A 6 0.57 -21.66 -15.35
N CYS A 7 -0.10 -20.82 -14.59
CA CYS A 7 0.24 -19.41 -14.48
C CYS A 7 1.44 -19.21 -13.55
N PRO A 8 2.40 -18.35 -13.95
CA PRO A 8 3.61 -18.11 -13.19
C PRO A 8 3.40 -17.35 -11.86
N LEU A 9 2.22 -16.75 -11.63
CA LEU A 9 1.92 -15.99 -10.40
C LEU A 9 1.07 -16.75 -9.37
N CYS A 10 0.28 -17.72 -9.84
CA CYS A 10 -0.81 -18.32 -9.07
C CYS A 10 -0.78 -19.87 -9.12
N ASP A 11 0.10 -20.47 -9.92
CA ASP A 11 0.18 -21.90 -10.24
C ASP A 11 -1.15 -22.54 -10.68
N SER A 12 -2.13 -21.71 -11.05
CA SER A 12 -3.45 -22.15 -11.51
C SER A 12 -3.52 -22.17 -13.03
N ARG A 13 -4.59 -22.75 -13.59
CA ARG A 13 -4.75 -22.93 -15.03
C ARG A 13 -4.94 -21.57 -15.74
N LEU A 14 -4.22 -21.38 -16.84
CA LEU A 14 -4.45 -20.30 -17.80
C LEU A 14 -5.60 -20.68 -18.75
N LEU A 15 -6.52 -19.75 -18.96
CA LEU A 15 -7.62 -19.85 -19.90
C LEU A 15 -7.32 -18.97 -21.12
N LEU A 16 -7.65 -19.43 -22.31
CA LEU A 16 -7.59 -18.61 -23.52
C LEU A 16 -8.91 -17.85 -23.65
N VAL A 17 -8.86 -16.52 -23.63
CA VAL A 17 -10.02 -15.63 -23.79
C VAL A 17 -9.64 -14.58 -24.83
N GLU A 18 -10.37 -14.54 -25.95
CA GLU A 18 -10.22 -13.50 -27.00
C GLU A 18 -8.75 -13.26 -27.41
N ASP A 19 -8.02 -14.35 -27.69
CA ASP A 19 -6.59 -14.39 -28.07
C ASP A 19 -5.57 -14.06 -26.97
N GLU A 20 -6.00 -13.85 -25.72
CA GLU A 20 -5.12 -13.66 -24.56
C GLU A 20 -5.14 -14.85 -23.58
N LEU A 21 -4.00 -15.18 -22.98
CA LEU A 21 -3.88 -16.23 -21.96
C LEU A 21 -4.03 -15.66 -20.56
N VAL A 22 -5.19 -15.84 -19.91
CA VAL A 22 -5.52 -15.23 -18.61
C VAL A 22 -5.55 -16.27 -17.48
N CYS A 23 -4.88 -16.03 -16.35
CA CYS A 23 -4.99 -16.88 -15.14
C CYS A 23 -6.38 -16.77 -14.56
N GLN A 24 -7.08 -17.92 -14.45
CA GLN A 24 -8.40 -17.99 -13.85
C GLN A 24 -8.42 -17.47 -12.40
N SER A 25 -7.39 -17.78 -11.61
CA SER A 25 -7.36 -17.46 -10.17
C SER A 25 -6.82 -16.06 -9.84
N CYS A 26 -5.78 -15.57 -10.50
CA CYS A 26 -5.14 -14.28 -10.19
C CYS A 26 -5.34 -13.18 -11.25
N GLY A 27 -5.97 -13.48 -12.40
CA GLY A 27 -6.23 -12.49 -13.45
C GLY A 27 -5.01 -12.08 -14.28
N TYR A 28 -3.85 -12.71 -14.06
CA TYR A 28 -2.64 -12.45 -14.84
C TYR A 28 -2.84 -12.75 -16.32
N VAL A 29 -2.63 -11.75 -17.17
CA VAL A 29 -2.60 -11.91 -18.62
C VAL A 29 -1.16 -12.23 -19.03
N LEU A 30 -0.96 -13.43 -19.54
CA LEU A 30 0.26 -13.84 -20.23
C LEU A 30 0.21 -13.21 -21.62
N GLN A 31 0.73 -11.99 -21.76
CA GLN A 31 1.04 -11.44 -23.07
C GLN A 31 2.22 -12.23 -23.64
N GLU A 32 2.06 -12.82 -24.82
CA GLU A 32 3.22 -13.06 -25.67
C GLU A 32 3.83 -11.68 -25.94
N ASP A 33 4.99 -11.40 -25.35
CA ASP A 33 5.68 -10.14 -25.59
C ASP A 33 5.85 -10.00 -27.11
N VAL A 34 5.05 -9.13 -27.72
CA VAL A 34 5.32 -8.64 -29.07
C VAL A 34 6.74 -8.11 -29.01
N GLN A 35 7.66 -8.78 -29.73
CA GLN A 35 9.04 -8.34 -29.82
C GLN A 35 9.04 -6.86 -30.14
N ALA A 36 9.39 -6.04 -29.15
CA ALA A 36 9.47 -4.61 -29.35
C ALA A 36 10.44 -4.38 -30.51
N PRO A 37 10.07 -3.60 -31.54
CA PRO A 37 11.02 -3.24 -32.57
C PRO A 37 12.19 -2.56 -31.87
N ILE A 38 13.38 -2.96 -32.28
CA ILE A 38 14.67 -2.56 -31.74
C ILE A 38 14.81 -1.03 -31.86
N SER A 39 14.38 -0.27 -30.87
CA SER A 39 14.66 1.17 -30.78
C SER A 39 14.83 1.69 -29.35
N SER A 40 14.97 0.82 -28.35
CA SER A 40 15.22 1.24 -26.96
C SER A 40 16.69 1.05 -26.58
N ARG A 41 17.64 1.49 -27.42
CA ARG A 41 19.04 1.66 -27.02
C ARG A 41 19.26 2.93 -26.18
N GLU A 42 18.33 3.88 -26.22
CA GLU A 42 18.48 5.18 -25.55
C GLU A 42 17.93 5.18 -24.10
N ALA A 43 17.00 4.29 -23.76
CA ALA A 43 16.45 4.20 -22.40
C ALA A 43 17.39 3.51 -21.38
N ALA A 44 18.49 2.89 -21.84
CA ALA A 44 19.46 2.22 -20.97
C ALA A 44 20.44 3.20 -20.29
N TYR A 45 20.56 4.43 -20.78
CA TYR A 45 21.54 5.42 -20.28
C TYR A 45 21.00 6.33 -19.18
N LEU A 46 19.68 6.33 -18.93
CA LEU A 46 19.05 7.23 -17.96
C LEU A 46 18.37 6.43 -16.85
N GLY A 47 19.18 5.96 -15.88
CA GLY A 47 18.72 5.77 -14.51
C GLY A 47 18.17 4.39 -14.16
N GLY A 48 18.99 3.64 -13.42
CA GLY A 48 18.51 2.89 -12.25
C GLY A 48 17.53 1.76 -12.51
N ARG A 49 17.95 0.71 -13.22
CA ARG A 49 17.41 -0.61 -12.89
C ARG A 49 18.04 -1.04 -11.56
N PRO A 50 17.27 -1.49 -10.55
CA PRO A 50 17.86 -2.19 -9.41
C PRO A 50 18.58 -3.42 -9.97
N ILE A 51 19.91 -3.36 -9.95
CA ILE A 51 20.79 -4.47 -10.34
C ILE A 51 20.39 -5.65 -9.47
N SER A 52 19.87 -6.70 -10.09
CA SER A 52 19.68 -7.97 -9.40
C SER A 52 21.07 -8.50 -9.05
N SER A 53 21.25 -9.02 -7.83
CA SER A 53 22.50 -9.65 -7.34
C SER A 53 22.99 -10.81 -8.21
N TYR A 54 22.18 -11.23 -9.18
CA TYR A 54 22.37 -12.38 -10.06
C TYR A 54 22.66 -12.01 -11.52
N GLU A 55 22.72 -10.71 -11.86
CA GLU A 55 23.16 -10.29 -13.19
C GLU A 55 24.69 -10.45 -13.30
N LEU A 56 25.13 -11.38 -14.15
CA LEU A 56 26.54 -11.54 -14.52
C LEU A 56 27.01 -10.39 -15.43
N GLY A 57 26.99 -9.16 -14.91
CA GLY A 57 27.56 -7.97 -15.53
C GLY A 57 27.12 -7.66 -16.97
N SER A 58 27.70 -6.60 -17.54
CA SER A 58 27.56 -6.30 -18.97
C SER A 58 28.59 -7.09 -19.76
N TYR A 59 28.19 -7.60 -20.93
CA TYR A 59 29.15 -8.25 -21.83
C TYR A 59 30.02 -7.16 -22.43
N VAL A 60 31.31 -7.21 -22.13
CA VAL A 60 32.32 -6.37 -22.77
C VAL A 60 32.86 -7.17 -23.95
N GLY A 61 32.31 -6.93 -25.12
CA GLY A 61 32.80 -7.52 -26.37
C GLY A 61 32.32 -6.74 -27.59
N PRO A 62 33.00 -6.91 -28.74
CA PRO A 62 32.73 -6.12 -29.94
C PRO A 62 31.25 -6.21 -30.37
N PRO A 63 30.60 -5.09 -30.73
CA PRO A 63 29.17 -5.04 -31.06
C PRO A 63 28.81 -5.73 -32.39
N LYS A 64 29.80 -6.04 -33.22
CA LYS A 64 29.68 -6.82 -34.45
C LYS A 64 30.91 -7.71 -34.54
N ILE A 65 30.70 -9.02 -34.53
CA ILE A 65 31.74 -10.00 -34.85
C ILE A 65 31.18 -10.81 -36.01
N ASP A 66 31.81 -10.70 -37.17
CA ASP A 66 31.54 -11.52 -38.32
C ASP A 66 31.91 -12.96 -37.99
N SER A 67 30.88 -13.74 -37.63
CA SER A 67 30.67 -15.20 -37.74
C SER A 67 31.82 -16.23 -37.68
N MET A 68 33.07 -15.93 -37.35
CA MET A 68 34.15 -16.93 -37.41
C MET A 68 34.94 -17.19 -36.13
N ASP A 69 35.02 -16.27 -35.15
CA ASP A 69 35.87 -16.48 -33.96
C ASP A 69 35.09 -16.40 -32.64
N ASN A 70 34.22 -17.38 -32.38
CA ASN A 70 33.39 -17.44 -31.16
C ASN A 70 33.66 -18.67 -30.29
N THR A 71 34.89 -19.16 -30.28
CA THR A 71 35.29 -20.30 -29.44
C THR A 71 36.21 -19.84 -28.34
N PHE A 72 35.66 -19.72 -27.13
CA PHE A 72 36.46 -19.70 -25.92
C PHE A 72 36.72 -21.14 -25.51
N GLN A 73 38.01 -21.48 -25.37
CA GLN A 73 38.42 -22.78 -24.85
C GLN A 73 38.31 -22.72 -23.32
N GLY A 74 37.16 -23.15 -22.78
CA GLY A 74 37.01 -23.29 -21.33
C GLY A 74 38.01 -24.32 -20.79
N MET A 75 38.30 -24.28 -19.49
CA MET A 75 39.26 -25.18 -18.82
C MET A 75 38.93 -26.69 -18.93
N GLY A 76 37.83 -27.08 -19.58
CA GLY A 76 37.40 -28.46 -19.82
C GLY A 76 37.36 -28.89 -21.30
N GLY A 77 37.99 -28.15 -22.22
CA GLY A 77 38.16 -28.58 -23.63
C GLY A 77 36.93 -28.50 -24.54
N GLY A 78 35.76 -28.13 -24.00
CA GLY A 78 34.56 -27.86 -24.79
C GLY A 78 34.53 -26.43 -25.33
N GLN A 79 34.38 -26.30 -26.65
CA GLN A 79 34.13 -25.03 -27.32
C GLN A 79 32.72 -24.52 -26.98
N LEU A 80 32.61 -23.54 -26.08
CA LEU A 80 31.32 -22.93 -25.73
C LEU A 80 31.27 -21.50 -26.27
N ASN A 81 30.23 -21.20 -27.04
CA ASN A 81 29.98 -19.85 -27.54
C ASN A 81 29.58 -18.96 -26.36
N ILE A 82 30.39 -17.96 -26.03
CA ILE A 82 30.14 -17.01 -24.92
C ILE A 82 28.78 -16.33 -25.08
N ARG A 83 28.34 -16.09 -26.33
CA ARG A 83 27.01 -15.55 -26.62
C ARG A 83 25.91 -16.51 -26.22
N TYR A 84 26.11 -17.81 -26.42
CA TYR A 84 25.19 -18.85 -25.96
C TYR A 84 25.20 -18.95 -24.44
N LEU A 85 26.34 -18.88 -23.76
CA LEU A 85 26.41 -18.88 -22.29
C LEU A 85 25.76 -17.64 -21.67
N LYS A 86 25.97 -16.46 -22.25
CA LYS A 86 25.28 -15.25 -21.85
C LYS A 86 23.78 -15.33 -22.13
N MET A 87 23.38 -15.82 -23.29
CA MET A 87 21.97 -16.09 -23.57
C MET A 87 21.40 -17.09 -22.58
N VAL A 88 22.08 -18.20 -22.29
CA VAL A 88 21.65 -19.19 -21.30
C VAL A 88 21.65 -18.64 -19.88
N SER A 89 22.46 -17.64 -19.55
CA SER A 89 22.45 -16.91 -18.26
C SER A 89 21.30 -15.91 -18.18
N ASP A 90 21.15 -15.07 -19.21
CA ASP A 90 20.08 -14.07 -19.34
C ASP A 90 18.70 -14.76 -19.43
N TYR A 91 18.62 -15.93 -20.07
CA TYR A 91 17.45 -16.82 -20.10
C TYR A 91 17.47 -17.86 -18.96
N GLY A 92 18.55 -17.92 -18.19
CA GLY A 92 18.82 -18.84 -17.08
C GLY A 92 18.14 -18.46 -15.78
N PHE A 93 17.32 -17.40 -15.80
CA PHE A 93 16.37 -16.99 -14.77
C PHE A 93 15.33 -18.06 -14.36
N LYS A 94 15.53 -19.33 -14.75
CA LYS A 94 14.73 -20.50 -14.35
C LYS A 94 15.14 -21.11 -13.02
N SER A 95 15.71 -20.35 -12.08
CA SER A 95 15.44 -20.66 -10.69
C SER A 95 14.08 -20.05 -10.36
N SER A 96 13.08 -20.89 -10.04
CA SER A 96 11.71 -20.45 -9.70
C SER A 96 11.73 -19.23 -8.76
N LYS A 97 12.68 -19.21 -7.82
CA LYS A 97 12.83 -18.14 -6.82
C LYS A 97 13.25 -16.79 -7.42
N GLY A 98 14.18 -16.76 -8.37
CA GLY A 98 14.65 -15.51 -8.98
C GLY A 98 13.57 -14.80 -9.81
N TYR A 99 12.76 -15.58 -10.53
CA TYR A 99 11.60 -15.06 -11.25
C TYR A 99 10.52 -14.50 -10.29
N GLU A 100 10.28 -15.17 -9.16
CA GLU A 100 9.33 -14.71 -8.15
C GLU A 100 9.77 -13.38 -7.50
N GLU A 101 11.04 -13.26 -7.14
CA GLU A 101 11.60 -12.01 -6.59
C GLU A 101 11.50 -10.85 -7.59
N TYR A 102 11.84 -11.10 -8.86
CA TYR A 102 11.70 -10.10 -9.92
C TYR A 102 10.24 -9.70 -10.15
N SER A 103 9.32 -10.67 -10.10
CA SER A 103 7.88 -10.41 -10.22
C SER A 103 7.36 -9.56 -9.06
N CYS A 104 7.77 -9.88 -7.82
CA CYS A 104 7.47 -9.05 -6.65
C CYS A 104 7.99 -7.62 -6.83
N MET A 105 9.22 -7.48 -7.32
CA MET A 105 9.83 -6.19 -7.56
C MET A 105 9.04 -5.34 -8.54
N ARG A 106 8.68 -5.89 -9.71
CA ARG A 106 7.86 -5.18 -10.71
C ARG A 106 6.50 -4.77 -10.17
N ILE A 107 5.82 -5.66 -9.44
CA ILE A 107 4.49 -5.40 -8.88
C ILE A 107 4.57 -4.28 -7.82
N ILE A 108 5.51 -4.40 -6.87
CA ILE A 108 5.67 -3.42 -5.78
C ILE A 108 6.05 -2.05 -6.33
N SER A 109 7.02 -1.96 -7.25
CA SER A 109 7.41 -0.68 -7.85
C SER A 109 6.25 0.01 -8.56
N ARG A 110 5.53 -0.71 -9.44
CA ARG A 110 4.36 -0.15 -10.16
C ARG A 110 3.28 0.39 -9.21
N ILE A 111 3.06 -0.28 -8.08
CA ILE A 111 2.06 0.12 -7.10
C ILE A 111 2.53 1.32 -6.27
N CYS A 112 3.79 1.32 -5.86
CA CYS A 112 4.38 2.46 -5.16
C CYS A 112 4.38 3.72 -6.03
N ASP A 113 4.71 3.59 -7.32
CA ASP A 113 4.68 4.70 -8.28
C ASP A 113 3.25 5.25 -8.44
N LYS A 114 2.25 4.37 -8.62
CA LYS A 114 0.85 4.77 -8.75
C LYS A 114 0.27 5.41 -7.49
N LEU A 115 0.80 5.06 -6.32
CA LEU A 115 0.38 5.62 -5.03
C LEU A 115 1.19 6.86 -4.60
N GLY A 116 2.30 7.16 -5.27
CA GLY A 116 3.27 8.16 -4.82
C GLY A 116 3.85 7.83 -3.44
N LEU A 117 4.16 6.56 -3.19
CA LEU A 117 4.77 6.13 -1.92
C LEU A 117 6.26 6.50 -1.85
N PRO A 118 6.79 6.84 -0.67
CA PRO A 118 8.22 7.07 -0.50
C PRO A 118 9.05 5.83 -0.85
N GLU A 119 10.24 6.04 -1.41
CA GLU A 119 11.17 4.95 -1.78
C GLU A 119 11.57 4.07 -0.59
N ALA A 120 11.65 4.63 0.62
CA ALA A 120 11.88 3.84 1.83
C ALA A 120 10.82 2.75 2.05
N VAL A 121 9.55 3.02 1.69
CA VAL A 121 8.45 2.06 1.82
C VAL A 121 8.56 0.96 0.76
N SER A 122 8.95 1.32 -0.47
CA SER A 122 9.13 0.34 -1.56
C SER A 122 10.30 -0.60 -1.25
N LEU A 123 11.47 -0.06 -0.89
CA LEU A 123 12.65 -0.86 -0.54
C LEU A 123 12.38 -1.82 0.62
N TYR A 124 11.71 -1.35 1.67
CA TYR A 124 11.36 -2.21 2.79
C TYR A 124 10.32 -3.28 2.41
N ALA A 125 9.35 -2.94 1.55
CA ALA A 125 8.40 -3.94 1.03
C ALA A 125 9.09 -5.00 0.18
N LEU A 126 10.10 -4.63 -0.60
CA LEU A 126 10.89 -5.56 -1.39
C LEU A 126 11.67 -6.53 -0.49
N ASP A 127 12.32 -6.02 0.54
CA ASP A 127 13.04 -6.84 1.51
C ASP A 127 12.11 -7.83 2.22
N LEU A 128 10.96 -7.35 2.71
CA LEU A 128 9.94 -8.21 3.29
C LEU A 128 9.43 -9.27 2.30
N SER A 129 9.26 -8.91 1.03
CA SER A 129 8.74 -9.83 0.02
C SER A 129 9.65 -11.04 -0.18
N LYS A 130 10.98 -10.90 -0.04
CA LYS A 130 11.92 -12.03 -0.11
C LYS A 130 11.68 -13.03 1.01
N ASN A 131 11.57 -12.53 2.25
CA ASN A 131 11.27 -13.35 3.41
C ASN A 131 9.89 -14.02 3.31
N PHE A 132 8.91 -13.31 2.73
CA PHE A 132 7.54 -13.81 2.58
C PHE A 132 7.40 -14.82 1.45
N LEU A 133 8.21 -14.72 0.39
CA LEU A 133 8.30 -15.74 -0.67
C LEU A 133 8.84 -17.06 -0.09
N ASP A 134 9.83 -17.00 0.80
CA ASP A 134 10.33 -18.20 1.49
C ASP A 134 9.26 -18.83 2.39
N ALA A 135 8.45 -18.02 3.08
CA ALA A 135 7.30 -18.53 3.85
C ALA A 135 6.19 -19.09 2.95
N ARG A 136 5.93 -18.46 1.79
CA ARG A 136 4.98 -18.94 0.77
C ARG A 136 5.38 -20.31 0.23
N SER A 137 6.67 -20.59 0.04
CA SER A 137 7.12 -21.91 -0.44
C SER A 137 6.65 -23.05 0.47
N LYS A 138 6.44 -22.77 1.77
CA LYS A 138 5.91 -23.71 2.77
C LYS A 138 4.37 -23.73 2.77
N ALA A 139 3.72 -22.62 2.44
CA ALA A 139 2.27 -22.44 2.43
C ALA A 139 1.70 -22.45 1.00
N LYS A 140 1.28 -23.63 0.51
CA LYS A 140 0.72 -23.80 -0.84
C LYS A 140 -0.56 -22.97 -1.05
N GLY A 141 -0.73 -22.44 -2.26
CA GLY A 141 -1.96 -21.75 -2.69
C GLY A 141 -2.03 -20.25 -2.38
N ILE A 142 -0.90 -19.62 -2.02
CA ILE A 142 -0.78 -18.17 -1.94
C ILE A 142 -0.21 -17.66 -3.26
N SER A 143 -0.86 -16.67 -3.88
CA SER A 143 -0.40 -16.06 -5.13
C SER A 143 0.66 -14.98 -4.87
N ILE A 144 1.59 -14.75 -5.81
CA ILE A 144 2.62 -13.70 -5.70
C ILE A 144 2.01 -12.30 -5.42
N PRO A 145 0.92 -11.85 -6.09
CA PRO A 145 0.30 -10.57 -5.77
C PRO A 145 -0.19 -10.44 -4.31
N ALA A 146 -0.56 -11.56 -3.67
CA ALA A 146 -0.96 -11.57 -2.26
C ALA A 146 0.25 -11.35 -1.34
N VAL A 147 1.41 -11.90 -1.70
CA VAL A 147 2.69 -11.64 -1.02
C VAL A 147 3.02 -10.15 -1.12
N CYS A 148 3.02 -9.60 -2.34
CA CYS A 148 3.29 -8.18 -2.57
C CYS A 148 2.35 -7.25 -1.78
N LEU A 149 1.05 -7.57 -1.79
CA LEU A 149 0.06 -6.80 -1.04
C LEU A 149 0.34 -6.85 0.46
N TYR A 150 0.64 -8.03 1.00
CA TYR A 150 0.93 -8.19 2.43
C TYR A 150 2.21 -7.45 2.82
N SER A 151 3.29 -7.57 2.03
CA SER A 151 4.53 -6.80 2.21
C SER A 151 4.27 -5.30 2.23
N LEU A 152 3.49 -4.79 1.28
CA LEU A 152 3.11 -3.37 1.23
C LEU A 152 2.29 -2.93 2.44
N MET A 153 1.36 -3.77 2.90
CA MET A 153 0.56 -3.47 4.10
C MET A 153 1.43 -3.35 5.35
N VAL A 154 2.41 -4.26 5.52
CA VAL A 154 3.35 -4.22 6.65
C VAL A 154 4.26 -2.99 6.54
N SER A 155 4.80 -2.71 5.35
CA SER A 155 5.66 -1.54 5.12
C SER A 155 4.94 -0.22 5.35
N CYS A 156 3.73 -0.04 4.80
CA CYS A 156 2.95 1.18 5.00
C CYS A 156 2.66 1.43 6.49
N LYS A 157 2.45 0.37 7.27
CA LYS A 157 2.28 0.49 8.72
C LYS A 157 3.57 0.87 9.44
N LYS A 158 4.69 0.24 9.09
CA LYS A 158 6.00 0.53 9.71
C LYS A 158 6.42 1.99 9.55
N PHE A 159 6.13 2.59 8.40
CA PHE A 159 6.43 3.99 8.09
C PHE A 159 5.28 4.96 8.37
N TYR A 160 4.24 4.54 9.09
CA TYR A 160 3.08 5.38 9.46
C TYR A 160 2.42 6.09 8.26
N VAL A 161 2.38 5.43 7.10
CA VAL A 161 1.74 5.96 5.90
C VAL A 161 0.22 5.76 5.99
N ASN A 162 -0.44 6.67 6.69
CA ASN A 162 -1.87 6.56 7.01
C ASN A 162 -2.80 6.92 5.84
N ARG A 163 -2.27 7.56 4.78
CA ARG A 163 -3.02 7.90 3.55
C ARG A 163 -3.50 6.69 2.77
N VAL A 164 -2.89 5.52 2.99
CA VAL A 164 -3.18 4.30 2.24
C VAL A 164 -3.92 3.31 3.14
N ASN A 165 -5.17 3.04 2.79
CA ASN A 165 -6.00 2.04 3.46
C ASN A 165 -5.91 0.69 2.73
N THR A 166 -6.14 -0.41 3.44
CA THR A 166 -6.16 -1.77 2.88
C THR A 166 -7.14 -1.87 1.71
N LYS A 167 -8.31 -1.21 1.82
CA LYS A 167 -9.31 -1.15 0.73
C LYS A 167 -8.73 -0.50 -0.53
N LYS A 168 -8.03 0.62 -0.37
CA LYS A 168 -7.39 1.37 -1.48
C LYS A 168 -6.29 0.55 -2.14
N LEU A 169 -5.48 -0.17 -1.35
CA LEU A 169 -4.48 -1.10 -1.89
C LEU A 169 -5.14 -2.20 -2.72
N VAL A 170 -6.13 -2.90 -2.15
CA VAL A 170 -6.83 -3.98 -2.87
C VAL A 170 -7.48 -3.48 -4.16
N GLN A 171 -8.05 -2.28 -4.16
CA GLN A 171 -8.61 -1.66 -5.36
C GLN A 171 -7.54 -1.41 -6.43
N ILE A 172 -6.37 -0.89 -6.06
CA ILE A 172 -5.28 -0.65 -7.01
C ILE A 172 -4.74 -1.95 -7.59
N PHE A 173 -4.62 -3.00 -6.78
CA PHE A 173 -4.26 -4.33 -7.28
C PHE A 173 -5.27 -4.83 -8.34
N LYS A 174 -6.57 -4.64 -8.09
CA LYS A 174 -7.63 -4.99 -9.06
C LYS A 174 -7.55 -4.14 -10.34
N GLU A 175 -7.31 -2.84 -10.22
CA GLU A 175 -7.13 -1.94 -11.38
C GLU A 175 -5.92 -2.31 -12.24
N LEU A 176 -4.89 -2.92 -11.65
CA LEU A 176 -3.72 -3.44 -12.37
C LEU A 176 -3.94 -4.86 -12.93
N GLY A 177 -5.16 -5.41 -12.82
CA GLY A 177 -5.51 -6.74 -13.31
C GLY A 177 -5.22 -7.88 -12.33
N TYR A 178 -4.70 -7.60 -11.13
CA TYR A 178 -4.40 -8.64 -10.13
C TYR A 178 -5.62 -8.94 -9.26
N ARG A 179 -6.00 -10.21 -9.18
CA ARG A 179 -7.02 -10.70 -8.24
C ARG A 179 -6.34 -11.15 -6.96
N VAL A 180 -6.63 -10.45 -5.85
CA VAL A 180 -6.16 -10.80 -4.52
C VAL A 180 -7.35 -11.12 -3.62
N ASN A 181 -7.37 -12.34 -3.09
CA ASN A 181 -8.40 -12.80 -2.17
C ASN A 181 -8.02 -12.48 -0.72
N LEU A 182 -8.98 -12.05 0.09
CA LEU A 182 -8.75 -11.78 1.53
C LEU A 182 -8.23 -13.03 2.26
N SER A 183 -8.72 -14.22 1.88
CA SER A 183 -8.23 -15.50 2.41
C SER A 183 -6.72 -15.70 2.19
N SER A 184 -6.19 -15.31 1.02
CA SER A 184 -4.75 -15.41 0.73
C SER A 184 -3.92 -14.47 1.60
N ILE A 185 -4.46 -13.29 1.93
CA ILE A 185 -3.80 -12.33 2.83
C ILE A 185 -3.75 -12.88 4.26
N ILE A 186 -4.85 -13.46 4.75
CA ILE A 186 -4.93 -14.05 6.09
C ILE A 186 -3.99 -15.27 6.20
N ARG A 187 -3.93 -16.11 5.16
CA ARG A 187 -2.97 -17.23 5.12
C ARG A 187 -1.54 -16.74 5.15
N MET A 188 -1.24 -15.64 4.45
CA MET A 188 0.09 -15.03 4.48
C MET A 188 0.43 -14.50 5.87
N SER A 189 -0.52 -13.87 6.56
CA SER A 189 -0.27 -13.38 7.93
C SER A 189 0.02 -14.51 8.92
N ILE A 190 -0.65 -15.67 8.76
CA ILE A 190 -0.39 -16.85 9.58
C ILE A 190 0.97 -17.47 9.23
N ALA A 191 1.34 -17.52 7.95
CA ALA A 191 2.57 -18.18 7.49
C ALA A 191 3.86 -17.45 7.90
N VAL A 192 3.80 -16.14 8.10
CA VAL A 192 4.97 -15.29 8.37
C VAL A 192 5.13 -14.93 9.85
N ASP A 193 4.09 -15.13 10.66
CA ASP A 193 4.06 -14.76 12.08
C ASP A 193 4.45 -13.29 12.36
N VAL A 194 4.22 -12.41 11.38
CA VAL A 194 4.34 -10.96 11.55
C VAL A 194 2.92 -10.41 11.70
N PRO A 195 2.45 -10.11 12.92
CA PRO A 195 1.09 -9.64 13.12
C PRO A 195 0.91 -8.24 12.54
N LEU A 196 -0.20 -8.05 11.83
CA LEU A 196 -0.67 -6.73 11.46
C LEU A 196 -1.23 -6.04 12.70
N THR A 197 -0.50 -5.07 13.26
CA THR A 197 -0.99 -4.28 14.39
C THR A 197 -2.30 -3.56 14.04
N PRO A 198 -3.30 -3.55 14.94
CA PRO A 198 -4.54 -2.81 14.69
C PRO A 198 -4.23 -1.31 14.56
N LYS A 199 -4.88 -0.63 13.62
CA LYS A 199 -4.76 0.83 13.48
C LYS A 199 -5.51 1.51 14.62
N LEU A 200 -4.90 2.54 15.20
CA LEU A 200 -5.54 3.36 16.21
C LEU A 200 -6.47 4.38 15.53
N SER A 201 -7.49 4.86 16.23
CA SER A 201 -8.37 5.93 15.72
C SER A 201 -7.59 7.22 15.46
N GLU A 202 -6.60 7.49 16.31
CA GLU A 202 -5.74 8.65 16.33
C GLU A 202 -4.92 8.77 15.03
N ASP A 203 -4.53 7.63 14.45
CA ASP A 203 -3.73 7.57 13.21
C ASP A 203 -4.45 8.21 12.01
N TYR A 204 -5.79 8.19 12.01
CA TYR A 204 -6.60 8.71 10.92
C TYR A 204 -6.78 10.23 10.98
N LEU A 205 -6.59 10.85 12.15
CA LEU A 205 -6.84 12.28 12.36
C LEU A 205 -6.00 13.18 11.44
N LEU A 206 -4.74 12.79 11.20
CA LEU A 206 -3.83 13.51 10.31
C LEU A 206 -4.31 13.58 8.86
N THR A 207 -5.22 12.68 8.46
CA THR A 207 -5.82 12.69 7.12
C THR A 207 -7.23 13.27 7.13
N MET A 208 -8.01 13.03 8.18
CA MET A 208 -9.40 13.46 8.29
C MET A 208 -9.53 14.96 8.54
N ILE A 209 -8.70 15.54 9.42
CA ILE A 209 -8.76 16.97 9.73
C ILE A 209 -8.53 17.80 8.46
N PRO A 210 -7.46 17.59 7.67
CA PRO A 210 -7.28 18.29 6.40
C PRO A 210 -8.43 18.04 5.40
N ALA A 211 -9.00 16.83 5.34
CA ALA A 211 -10.10 16.52 4.44
C ALA A 211 -11.39 17.32 4.80
N VAL A 212 -11.63 17.54 6.10
CA VAL A 212 -12.76 18.36 6.57
C VAL A 212 -12.47 19.85 6.38
N THR A 213 -11.25 20.33 6.68
CA THR A 213 -10.89 21.76 6.52
C THR A 213 -10.77 22.19 5.06
N SER A 214 -10.45 21.27 4.16
CA SER A 214 -10.41 21.52 2.71
C SER A 214 -11.80 21.72 2.10
N ASN A 215 -12.88 21.40 2.81
CA ASN A 215 -14.23 21.67 2.34
C ASN A 215 -14.43 23.20 2.20
N PRO A 216 -14.93 23.70 1.06
CA PRO A 216 -15.01 25.14 0.80
C PRO A 216 -15.83 25.89 1.86
N ILE A 217 -16.92 25.29 2.33
CA ILE A 217 -17.81 25.87 3.36
C ILE A 217 -17.06 26.01 4.69
N VAL A 218 -16.26 25.00 5.04
CA VAL A 218 -15.46 24.99 6.27
C VAL A 218 -14.35 26.02 6.18
N ASN A 219 -13.62 26.04 5.06
CA ASN A 219 -12.52 26.96 4.83
C ASN A 219 -12.95 28.43 4.95
N GLU A 220 -14.09 28.79 4.34
CA GLU A 220 -14.66 30.14 4.48
C GLU A 220 -15.01 30.49 5.93
N ARG A 221 -15.56 29.54 6.69
CA ARG A 221 -15.89 29.76 8.10
C ARG A 221 -14.63 29.86 8.97
N VAL A 222 -13.61 29.05 8.72
CA VAL A 222 -12.31 29.11 9.42
C VAL A 222 -11.67 30.47 9.24
N LYS A 223 -11.68 31.04 8.02
CA LYS A 223 -11.13 32.38 7.74
C LYS A 223 -11.82 33.52 8.51
N ARG A 224 -13.04 33.32 9.02
CA ARG A 224 -13.73 34.33 9.85
C ARG A 224 -13.21 34.38 11.28
N TYR A 225 -12.68 33.27 11.79
CA TYR A 225 -12.28 33.13 13.20
C TYR A 225 -10.77 32.98 13.38
N TYR A 226 -10.04 32.57 12.35
CA TYR A 226 -8.61 32.28 12.42
C TYR A 226 -7.84 32.92 11.26
N SER A 227 -6.62 33.37 11.56
CA SER A 227 -5.70 33.93 10.56
C SER A 227 -5.13 32.88 9.61
N SER A 228 -5.11 31.61 10.02
CA SER A 228 -4.56 30.49 9.23
C SER A 228 -5.33 29.18 9.47
N SER A 229 -5.57 28.42 8.39
CA SER A 229 -6.15 27.06 8.48
C SER A 229 -5.29 26.14 9.34
N VAL A 230 -3.96 26.29 9.27
CA VAL A 230 -3.02 25.46 10.03
C VAL A 230 -3.14 25.70 11.54
N GLU A 231 -3.44 26.93 11.95
CA GLU A 231 -3.67 27.24 13.38
C GLU A 231 -4.92 26.51 13.88
N TYR A 232 -6.00 26.59 13.11
CA TYR A 232 -7.25 25.88 13.41
C TYR A 232 -7.05 24.37 13.48
N GLU A 233 -6.39 23.77 12.49
CA GLU A 233 -6.12 22.33 12.43
C GLU A 233 -5.32 21.86 13.65
N ARG A 234 -4.31 22.62 14.09
CA ARG A 234 -3.53 22.30 15.29
C ARG A 234 -4.35 22.40 16.57
N LYS A 235 -5.17 23.45 16.72
CA LYS A 235 -6.08 23.60 17.87
C LYS A 235 -7.08 22.45 17.92
N LEU A 236 -7.74 22.17 16.79
CA LEU A 236 -8.68 21.08 16.64
C LEU A 236 -8.04 19.73 16.97
N TYR A 237 -6.86 19.43 16.42
CA TYR A 237 -6.13 18.19 16.72
C TYR A 237 -5.86 18.02 18.23
N ARG A 238 -5.36 19.08 18.90
CA ARG A 238 -5.11 19.04 20.35
C ARG A 238 -6.40 18.79 21.12
N THR A 239 -7.47 19.50 20.79
CA THR A 239 -8.77 19.32 21.45
C THR A 239 -9.32 17.90 21.24
N ILE A 240 -9.22 17.34 20.04
CA ILE A 240 -9.63 15.96 19.75
C ILE A 240 -8.87 14.97 20.64
N MET A 241 -7.54 15.10 20.70
CA MET A 241 -6.70 14.24 21.53
C MET A 241 -7.05 14.35 23.02
N SER A 242 -7.31 15.57 23.51
CA SER A 242 -7.78 15.79 24.88
C SER A 242 -9.12 15.12 25.14
N VAL A 243 -10.12 15.29 24.27
CA VAL A 243 -11.44 14.64 24.41
C VAL A 243 -11.32 13.11 24.36
N LEU A 244 -10.49 12.57 23.45
CA LEU A 244 -10.26 11.13 23.33
C LEU A 244 -9.64 10.49 24.58
N ALA A 245 -8.96 11.27 25.41
CA ALA A 245 -8.39 10.81 26.68
C ALA A 245 -9.48 10.53 27.74
N TYR A 246 -10.65 11.18 27.64
CA TYR A 246 -11.80 10.94 28.52
C TYR A 246 -12.70 9.79 28.05
N VAL A 247 -12.50 9.29 26.83
CA VAL A 247 -13.22 8.11 26.35
C VAL A 247 -12.55 6.87 26.91
N GLU A 248 -13.26 6.12 27.74
CA GLU A 248 -12.74 4.91 28.38
C GLU A 248 -12.31 3.85 27.35
N LYS A 249 -11.12 3.27 27.55
CA LYS A 249 -10.51 2.32 26.59
C LYS A 249 -11.40 1.12 26.27
N HIS A 250 -12.15 0.61 27.24
CA HIS A 250 -13.03 -0.55 27.04
C HIS A 250 -14.24 -0.20 26.17
N ARG A 251 -14.77 1.02 26.29
CA ARG A 251 -15.89 1.52 25.48
C ARG A 251 -15.49 1.81 24.03
N LYS A 252 -14.20 1.98 23.74
CA LYS A 252 -13.69 2.04 22.36
C LYS A 252 -13.73 0.68 21.66
N GLY A 253 -13.77 -0.42 22.41
CA GLY A 253 -13.77 -1.78 21.88
C GLY A 253 -15.03 -2.10 21.08
N GLY A 254 -14.88 -2.81 19.96
CA GLY A 254 -16.00 -3.22 19.09
C GLY A 254 -16.39 -2.22 18.00
N HIS A 255 -15.94 -0.97 18.09
CA HIS A 255 -16.20 0.03 17.05
C HIS A 255 -15.11 0.03 15.96
N ASN A 256 -15.51 0.40 14.74
CA ASN A 256 -14.56 0.62 13.65
C ASN A 256 -13.69 1.86 13.97
N PRO A 257 -12.35 1.74 14.04
CA PRO A 257 -11.46 2.84 14.40
C PRO A 257 -11.54 4.02 13.42
N TYR A 258 -11.89 3.78 12.16
CA TYR A 258 -12.10 4.83 11.17
C TYR A 258 -13.35 5.66 11.48
N ALA A 259 -14.48 5.01 11.80
CA ALA A 259 -15.69 5.71 12.20
C ALA A 259 -15.49 6.46 13.52
N LEU A 260 -14.78 5.85 14.48
CA LEU A 260 -14.46 6.47 15.76
C LEU A 260 -13.63 7.75 15.59
N ALA A 261 -12.67 7.74 14.65
CA ALA A 261 -11.87 8.91 14.30
C ALA A 261 -12.71 10.03 13.66
N ALA A 262 -13.66 9.67 12.77
CA ALA A 262 -14.57 10.66 12.19
C ALA A 262 -15.45 11.31 13.27
N THR A 263 -15.97 10.51 14.19
CA THR A 263 -16.77 10.98 15.33
C THR A 263 -15.97 11.86 16.28
N SER A 264 -14.69 11.52 16.53
CA SER A 264 -13.84 12.32 17.40
C SER A 264 -13.50 13.69 16.81
N VAL A 265 -13.38 13.81 15.47
CA VAL A 265 -13.25 15.12 14.79
C VAL A 265 -14.48 16.00 15.05
N TYR A 266 -15.68 15.43 14.90
CA TYR A 266 -16.92 16.14 15.24
C TYR A 266 -16.97 16.53 16.73
N ALA A 267 -16.68 15.60 17.63
CA ALA A 267 -16.69 15.84 19.07
C ALA A 267 -15.68 16.93 19.49
N GLY A 268 -14.48 16.91 18.90
CA GLY A 268 -13.44 17.92 19.13
C GLY A 268 -13.87 19.31 18.69
N GLU A 269 -14.59 19.45 17.57
CA GLU A 269 -15.13 20.73 17.13
C GLU A 269 -16.25 21.24 18.04
N ILE A 270 -17.14 20.36 18.54
CA ILE A 270 -18.13 20.74 19.54
C ILE A 270 -17.45 21.21 20.84
N ALA A 271 -16.40 20.53 21.28
CA ALA A 271 -15.64 20.96 22.46
C ALA A 271 -14.91 22.30 22.23
N LEU A 272 -14.21 22.44 21.09
CA LEU A 272 -13.45 23.64 20.74
C LEU A 272 -14.35 24.86 20.61
N SER A 273 -15.50 24.72 19.93
CA SER A 273 -16.47 25.80 19.77
C SER A 273 -17.01 26.31 21.11
N LYS A 274 -17.21 25.42 22.09
CA LYS A 274 -17.61 25.79 23.45
C LYS A 274 -16.49 26.50 24.22
N ILE A 275 -15.24 26.04 24.10
CA ILE A 275 -14.07 26.68 24.72
C ILE A 275 -13.91 28.12 24.20
N GLU A 276 -14.07 28.32 22.90
CA GLU A 276 -13.92 29.62 22.24
C GLU A 276 -15.21 30.45 22.19
N ARG A 277 -16.30 29.96 22.80
CA ARG A 277 -17.62 30.61 22.84
C ARG A 277 -18.15 31.01 21.46
N ARG A 278 -17.93 30.17 20.45
CA ARG A 278 -18.43 30.35 19.08
C ARG A 278 -19.37 29.22 18.69
N GLN A 279 -20.06 29.40 17.56
CA GLN A 279 -20.79 28.31 16.94
C GLN A 279 -19.82 27.30 16.30
N PRO A 280 -20.19 26.01 16.23
CA PRO A 280 -19.43 25.01 15.50
C PRO A 280 -19.23 25.40 14.03
N ILE A 281 -18.00 25.28 13.55
CA ILE A 281 -17.62 25.60 12.17
C ILE A 281 -18.21 24.58 11.20
N PHE A 282 -18.31 23.32 11.59
CA PHE A 282 -18.89 22.25 10.78
C PHE A 282 -19.85 21.37 11.55
N SER A 283 -20.77 20.74 10.81
CA SER A 283 -21.76 19.79 11.32
C SER A 283 -21.35 18.34 11.06
N GLN A 284 -22.08 17.39 11.64
CA GLN A 284 -21.93 15.95 11.36
C GLN A 284 -22.03 15.64 9.87
N HIS A 285 -22.92 16.35 9.16
CA HIS A 285 -23.12 16.19 7.72
C HIS A 285 -21.86 16.49 6.92
N ILE A 286 -21.16 17.58 7.24
CA ILE A 286 -19.93 17.96 6.55
C ILE A 286 -18.84 16.92 6.81
N VAL A 287 -18.71 16.44 8.05
CA VAL A 287 -17.76 15.36 8.37
C VAL A 287 -18.10 14.11 7.56
N SER A 288 -19.37 13.70 7.55
CA SER A 288 -19.86 12.54 6.81
C SER A 288 -19.48 12.60 5.32
N GLN A 289 -19.71 13.75 4.68
CA GLN A 289 -19.36 13.97 3.27
C GLN A 289 -17.84 13.97 3.03
N SER A 290 -17.06 14.57 3.92
CA SER A 290 -15.61 14.69 3.76
C SER A 290 -14.85 13.39 3.96
N VAL A 291 -15.36 12.45 4.78
CA VAL A 291 -14.64 11.21 5.14
C VAL A 291 -15.37 9.91 4.81
N ASP A 292 -16.48 9.96 4.07
CA ASP A 292 -17.24 8.77 3.64
C ASP A 292 -17.62 7.84 4.82
N VAL A 293 -18.12 8.45 5.90
CA VAL A 293 -18.71 7.75 7.05
C VAL A 293 -20.16 8.18 7.13
N ALA A 294 -21.08 7.23 7.29
CA ALA A 294 -22.49 7.55 7.35
C ALA A 294 -22.82 8.48 8.53
N GLU A 295 -23.62 9.52 8.28
CA GLU A 295 -23.95 10.54 9.29
C GLU A 295 -24.61 9.91 10.54
N TYR A 296 -25.46 8.89 10.36
CA TYR A 296 -26.09 8.19 11.48
C TYR A 296 -25.05 7.54 12.41
N THR A 297 -23.96 7.01 11.85
CA THR A 297 -22.88 6.37 12.62
C THR A 297 -22.16 7.39 13.48
N ILE A 298 -21.90 8.59 12.95
CA ILE A 298 -21.30 9.70 13.70
C ILE A 298 -22.21 10.10 14.85
N ARG A 299 -23.52 10.21 14.60
CA ARG A 299 -24.51 10.60 15.60
C ARG A 299 -24.63 9.60 16.75
N GLU A 300 -24.71 8.31 16.40
CA GLU A 300 -24.82 7.20 17.36
C GLU A 300 -23.58 7.13 18.24
N GLN A 301 -22.38 7.05 17.64
CA GLN A 301 -21.13 6.99 18.38
C GLN A 301 -20.88 8.25 19.21
N TYR A 302 -21.33 9.41 18.74
CA TYR A 302 -21.24 10.64 19.52
C TYR A 302 -22.11 10.56 20.78
N GLY A 303 -23.35 10.11 20.63
CA GLY A 303 -24.29 9.95 21.74
C GLY A 303 -23.80 8.93 22.77
N GLU A 304 -23.28 7.81 22.30
CA GLU A 304 -22.79 6.71 23.13
C GLU A 304 -21.47 7.07 23.83
N LEU A 305 -20.46 7.52 23.09
CA LEU A 305 -19.07 7.58 23.58
C LEU A 305 -18.60 8.99 23.92
N PHE A 306 -19.01 9.99 23.14
CA PHE A 306 -18.39 11.32 23.20
C PHE A 306 -19.19 12.35 23.97
N ARG A 307 -20.50 12.19 24.14
CA ARG A 307 -21.34 13.16 24.86
C ARG A 307 -20.85 13.38 26.28
N ASP A 308 -20.63 12.30 27.01
CA ASP A 308 -20.15 12.35 28.39
C ASP A 308 -18.68 12.78 28.43
N ALA A 309 -17.84 12.24 27.54
CA ALA A 309 -16.43 12.60 27.46
C ALA A 309 -16.20 14.09 27.21
N VAL A 310 -16.96 14.70 26.28
CA VAL A 310 -16.92 16.15 26.00
C VAL A 310 -17.39 16.94 27.23
N SER A 311 -18.43 16.49 27.91
CA SER A 311 -18.96 17.18 29.09
C SER A 311 -17.96 17.16 30.25
N SER A 312 -17.35 16.01 30.52
CA SER A 312 -16.30 15.84 31.54
C SER A 312 -15.06 16.67 31.23
N PHE A 313 -14.62 16.68 29.97
CA PHE A 313 -13.48 17.49 29.53
C PHE A 313 -13.72 19.00 29.75
N LEU A 314 -14.90 19.50 29.36
CA LEU A 314 -15.24 20.91 29.51
C LEU A 314 -15.40 21.31 30.99
N PHE A 315 -15.97 20.42 31.82
CA PHE A 315 -16.08 20.64 33.26
C PHE A 315 -14.69 20.78 33.89
N GLN A 316 -13.76 19.88 33.57
CA GLN A 316 -12.40 19.96 34.10
C GLN A 316 -11.68 21.24 33.67
N LEU A 317 -11.82 21.66 32.39
CA LEU A 317 -11.25 22.91 31.91
C LEU A 317 -11.77 24.14 32.68
N ALA A 318 -13.07 24.16 32.98
CA ALA A 318 -13.68 25.22 33.78
C ALA A 318 -13.16 25.24 35.22
N SER A 319 -12.87 24.08 35.81
CA SER A 319 -12.29 23.99 37.16
C SER A 319 -10.80 24.36 37.22
N SER A 320 -10.07 24.27 36.11
CA SER A 320 -8.64 24.56 36.04
C SER A 320 -8.28 26.02 35.71
N ASN A 321 -9.26 26.87 35.36
CA ASN A 321 -9.08 28.30 35.15
C ASN A 321 -9.68 29.07 36.34
N PRO A 322 -8.90 29.39 37.39
CA PRO A 322 -9.35 30.22 38.51
C PRO A 322 -9.64 31.67 38.11
#